data_AF-A0A7S3F0Y3-F1
#
_entry.id   AF-A0A7S3F0Y3-F1
#
_cell.length_a   1.000
_cell.length_b   1.000
_cell.length_c   1.000
_cell.angle_alpha   90.00
_cell.angle_beta   90.00
_cell.angle_gamma   90.00
#
_symmetry.space_group_name_H-M   'P 1'
#
loop_
_entity.id
_entity.type
_entity.pdbx_description
1 polymer ?
#
loop_
_entity_poly.entity_id
_entity_poly.type
_entity_poly.pdbx_seq_one_letter_code
_entity_poly.pdbx_strand_id
1 'polypeptide(L)'
;ATVYQHASAIPYDDASLPALTGQPALTHVAYLDKHAQPSAHPELPALLQRLYGNLSADVVAQVVPNATQSGDVHFAVYDLQPDAARRQVFVAIGVTGVNQSFGDPGALKAYERPILRFDAKVLWG
;
A
#
# COMPACT_ATOMS: atom_id res chain seq x y z
N ALA A 1 -8.64 20.47 11.14
CA ALA A 1 -8.83 19.08 10.67
C ALA A 1 -10.00 19.07 9.72
N THR A 2 -9.79 18.70 8.45
CA THR A 2 -10.89 18.49 7.52
C THR A 2 -11.46 17.11 7.83
N VAL A 3 -12.66 17.04 8.38
CA VAL A 3 -13.34 15.78 8.63
C VAL A 3 -14.05 15.40 7.34
N TYR A 4 -13.63 14.30 6.73
CA TYR A 4 -14.32 13.76 5.56
C TYR A 4 -15.69 13.24 6.01
N GLN A 5 -16.77 13.71 5.38
CA GLN A 5 -18.08 13.12 5.58
C GLN A 5 -18.12 11.78 4.86
N HIS A 6 -18.21 10.69 5.62
CA HIS A 6 -18.24 9.33 5.07
C HIS A 6 -19.29 9.18 3.95
N ALA A 7 -20.46 9.79 4.10
CA ALA A 7 -21.54 9.76 3.11
C ALA A 7 -21.20 10.45 1.77
N SER A 8 -20.16 11.29 1.72
CA SER A 8 -19.70 11.97 0.52
C SER A 8 -18.52 11.27 -0.16
N ALA A 9 -17.96 10.21 0.45
CA ALA A 9 -16.91 9.43 -0.16
C ALA A 9 -17.49 8.53 -1.26
N ILE A 10 -17.02 8.70 -2.49
CA ILE A 10 -17.37 7.81 -3.60
C ILE A 10 -16.30 6.72 -3.67
N PRO A 11 -16.62 5.45 -3.35
CA PRO A 11 -15.68 4.36 -3.54
C PRO A 11 -15.50 4.09 -5.04
N TYR A 12 -14.26 3.82 -5.43
CA TYR A 12 -13.93 3.36 -6.77
C TYR A 12 -13.54 1.88 -6.73
N ASP A 13 -13.90 1.17 -7.80
CA ASP A 13 -13.55 -0.22 -8.08
C ASP A 13 -12.88 -0.33 -9.45
N ASP A 14 -12.60 -1.56 -9.91
CA ASP A 14 -11.94 -1.81 -11.19
C ASP A 14 -12.74 -1.34 -12.42
N ALA A 15 -14.04 -1.11 -12.29
CA ALA A 15 -14.92 -0.64 -13.37
C ALA A 15 -15.15 0.88 -13.34
N SER A 16 -15.15 1.47 -12.14
CA SER A 16 -15.48 2.89 -11.91
C SER A 16 -14.26 3.78 -11.69
N LEU A 17 -13.08 3.21 -11.45
CA LEU A 17 -11.84 3.97 -11.30
C LEU A 17 -11.51 4.69 -12.61
N PRO A 18 -11.38 6.04 -12.60
CA PRO A 18 -11.04 6.79 -13.79
C PRO A 18 -9.63 6.43 -14.29
N ALA A 19 -9.44 6.45 -15.60
CA ALA A 19 -8.13 6.25 -16.23
C ALA A 19 -7.22 7.47 -15.99
N LEU A 20 -6.66 7.58 -14.79
CA LEU A 20 -5.89 8.75 -14.34
C LEU A 20 -4.41 8.70 -14.75
N THR A 21 -3.87 7.51 -15.03
CA THR A 21 -2.42 7.28 -15.16
C THR A 21 -2.03 6.67 -16.51
N GLY A 22 -2.98 6.35 -17.39
CA GLY A 22 -2.74 5.66 -18.66
C GLY A 22 -2.31 4.19 -18.51
N GLN A 23 -2.40 3.64 -17.30
CA GLN A 23 -1.97 2.29 -16.96
C GLN A 23 -3.06 1.23 -17.24
N PRO A 24 -2.70 -0.05 -17.49
CA PRO A 24 -3.66 -1.10 -17.84
C PRO A 24 -4.69 -1.39 -16.74
N ALA A 25 -5.98 -1.50 -17.09
CA ALA A 25 -6.99 -1.97 -16.15
C ALA A 25 -6.77 -3.46 -15.81
N LEU A 26 -6.99 -3.82 -14.54
CA LEU A 26 -6.94 -5.18 -14.05
C LEU A 26 -8.31 -5.52 -13.44
N THR A 27 -8.97 -6.56 -13.94
CA THR A 27 -10.29 -6.96 -13.42
C THR A 27 -10.19 -7.29 -11.92
N HIS A 28 -11.16 -6.85 -11.13
CA HIS A 28 -11.21 -6.99 -9.68
C HIS A 28 -10.03 -6.34 -8.91
N VAL A 29 -9.24 -5.48 -9.56
CA VAL A 29 -8.13 -4.76 -8.93
C VAL A 29 -8.18 -3.27 -9.30
N ALA A 30 -8.56 -2.44 -8.34
CA ALA A 30 -8.41 -1.00 -8.44
C ALA A 30 -7.06 -0.57 -7.84
N TYR A 31 -6.27 0.19 -8.59
CA TYR A 31 -4.97 0.68 -8.11
C TYR A 31 -4.70 2.10 -8.64
N LEU A 32 -4.01 2.90 -7.84
CA LEU A 32 -3.57 4.24 -8.22
C LEU A 32 -2.07 4.33 -8.04
N ASP A 33 -1.33 4.38 -9.14
CA ASP A 33 0.10 4.63 -9.13
C ASP A 33 0.39 6.11 -9.36
N LYS A 34 0.73 6.83 -8.29
CA LYS A 34 1.13 8.23 -8.35
C LYS A 34 2.66 8.40 -8.38
N HIS A 35 3.42 7.31 -8.46
CA HIS A 35 4.87 7.38 -8.57
C HIS A 35 5.23 8.04 -9.89
N ALA A 36 6.18 8.99 -9.87
CA ALA A 36 6.61 9.67 -11.08
C ALA A 36 7.32 8.65 -11.99
N GLN A 37 6.85 8.52 -13.23
CA GLN A 37 7.47 7.69 -14.25
C GLN A 37 8.09 8.56 -15.37
N PRO A 38 9.21 8.13 -15.98
CA PRO A 38 9.90 6.85 -15.77
C PRO A 38 10.74 6.84 -14.48
N SER A 39 10.76 5.68 -13.82
CA SER A 39 11.63 5.40 -12.67
C SER A 39 12.48 4.16 -12.94
N ALA A 40 13.51 3.94 -12.13
CA ALA A 40 14.32 2.71 -12.21
C ALA A 40 13.63 1.48 -11.58
N HIS A 41 12.41 1.65 -11.05
CA HIS A 41 11.70 0.62 -10.30
C HIS A 41 10.59 -0.03 -11.16
N PRO A 42 10.26 -1.31 -10.91
CA PRO A 42 9.07 -1.91 -11.48
C PRO A 42 7.84 -1.05 -11.21
N GLU A 43 7.09 -0.73 -12.28
CA GLU A 43 5.81 -0.03 -12.13
C GLU A 43 4.83 -0.90 -11.35
N LEU A 44 4.06 -0.29 -10.44
CA LEU A 44 3.04 -0.98 -9.65
C LEU A 44 2.10 -1.84 -10.52
N PRO A 45 1.56 -1.35 -11.66
CA PRO A 45 0.74 -2.17 -12.55
C PRO A 45 1.42 -3.45 -13.04
N ALA A 46 2.68 -3.36 -13.48
CA ALA A 46 3.43 -4.53 -13.94
C ALA A 46 3.63 -5.55 -12.82
N LEU A 47 3.82 -5.07 -11.58
CA LEU A 47 3.93 -5.93 -10.41
C LEU A 47 2.59 -6.59 -10.04
N LEU A 48 1.50 -5.82 -10.04
CA LEU A 48 0.15 -6.33 -9.77
C LEU A 48 -0.27 -7.36 -10.82
N GLN A 49 0.11 -7.15 -12.08
CA GLN A 49 -0.15 -8.12 -13.15
C GLN A 49 0.62 -9.43 -12.95
N ARG A 50 1.87 -9.38 -12.45
CA ARG A 50 2.64 -10.59 -12.09
C ARG A 50 2.06 -11.34 -10.91
N LEU A 51 1.48 -10.61 -9.94
CA LEU A 51 0.84 -11.18 -8.75
C LEU A 51 -0.65 -11.51 -8.98
N TYR A 52 -1.17 -11.32 -10.18
CA TYR A 52 -2.59 -11.42 -10.45
C TYR A 52 -3.11 -12.84 -10.15
N GLY A 53 -4.20 -12.92 -9.38
CA GLY A 53 -4.71 -14.18 -8.83
C GLY A 53 -4.05 -14.63 -7.52
N ASN A 54 -3.00 -13.94 -7.04
CA ASN A 54 -2.30 -14.19 -5.78
C ASN A 54 -2.04 -12.89 -4.99
N LEU A 55 -3.03 -11.99 -4.96
CA LEU A 55 -2.98 -10.71 -4.24
C LEU A 55 -3.51 -10.84 -2.81
N SER A 56 -3.05 -11.84 -2.05
CA SER A 56 -3.35 -11.89 -0.63
C SER A 56 -2.62 -10.78 0.13
N ALA A 57 -3.18 -10.33 1.25
CA ALA A 57 -2.65 -9.17 1.99
C ALA A 57 -1.20 -9.36 2.47
N ASP A 58 -0.82 -10.59 2.81
CA ASP A 58 0.55 -10.97 3.17
C ASP A 58 1.51 -10.88 1.97
N VAL A 59 1.11 -11.37 0.79
CA VAL A 59 1.90 -11.26 -0.44
C VAL A 59 2.07 -9.79 -0.81
N VAL A 60 1.00 -9.01 -0.76
CA VAL A 60 1.04 -7.56 -1.03
C VAL A 60 1.98 -6.86 -0.05
N ALA A 61 1.86 -7.13 1.26
CA ALA A 61 2.69 -6.49 2.28
C ALA A 61 4.19 -6.84 2.14
N GLN A 62 4.53 -8.07 1.75
CA GLN A 62 5.91 -8.51 1.61
C GLN A 62 6.56 -8.08 0.29
N VAL A 63 5.79 -8.07 -0.81
CA VAL A 63 6.36 -7.91 -2.16
C VAL A 63 6.26 -6.48 -2.65
N VAL A 64 5.09 -5.84 -2.52
CA VAL A 64 4.82 -4.56 -3.20
C VAL A 64 5.71 -3.42 -2.67
N PRO A 65 5.74 -3.12 -1.36
CA PRO A 65 6.57 -2.04 -0.84
C PRO A 65 8.05 -2.16 -1.21
N ASN A 66 8.60 -3.38 -1.11
CA ASN A 66 10.01 -3.62 -1.39
C ASN A 66 10.32 -3.47 -2.89
N ALA A 67 9.51 -4.06 -3.77
CA ALA A 67 9.73 -4.03 -5.20
C ALA A 67 9.58 -2.61 -5.78
N THR A 68 8.64 -1.83 -5.27
CA THR A 68 8.41 -0.45 -5.74
C THR A 68 9.17 0.60 -4.91
N GLN A 69 10.01 0.16 -3.96
CA GLN A 69 10.67 1.01 -2.95
C GLN A 69 9.72 2.04 -2.31
N SER A 70 8.46 1.62 -2.11
CA SER A 70 7.40 2.48 -1.60
C SER A 70 7.24 2.29 -0.10
N GLY A 71 7.12 3.40 0.64
CA GLY A 71 7.09 3.41 2.10
C GLY A 71 8.42 3.89 2.67
N ASP A 72 8.63 5.20 2.62
CA ASP A 72 9.82 5.82 3.19
C ASP A 72 9.83 5.72 4.72
N VAL A 73 8.74 6.14 5.35
CA VAL A 73 8.60 6.21 6.83
C VAL A 73 7.66 5.17 7.35
N HIS A 74 6.63 4.84 6.59
CA HIS A 74 5.74 3.74 6.90
C HIS A 74 5.06 3.25 5.63
N PHE A 75 4.56 2.03 5.69
CA PHE A 75 3.48 1.57 4.81
C PHE A 75 2.49 0.78 5.65
N ALA A 76 1.26 0.68 5.15
CA ALA A 76 0.24 -0.17 5.74
C ALA A 76 -0.52 -0.93 4.65
N VAL A 77 -0.85 -2.19 4.94
CA VAL A 77 -1.77 -3.00 4.13
C VAL A 77 -2.93 -3.41 5.03
N TYR A 78 -4.14 -3.15 4.57
CA TYR A 78 -5.37 -3.44 5.29
C TYR A 78 -6.09 -4.60 4.61
N ASP A 79 -6.18 -5.74 5.30
CA ASP A 79 -7.01 -6.85 4.86
C ASP A 79 -8.44 -6.65 5.34
N LEU A 80 -9.31 -6.23 4.42
CA LEU A 80 -10.70 -5.84 4.69
C LEU A 80 -11.69 -6.95 4.31
N GLN A 81 -11.31 -8.23 4.44
CA GLN A 81 -12.23 -9.33 4.14
C GLN A 81 -13.59 -9.16 4.85
N PRO A 82 -14.69 -9.65 4.24
CA PRO A 82 -16.02 -9.59 4.85
C PRO A 82 -16.05 -10.22 6.25
N ASP A 83 -15.30 -11.31 6.45
CA ASP A 83 -15.12 -11.95 7.75
C ASP A 83 -14.22 -11.10 8.65
N ALA A 84 -14.85 -10.40 9.59
CA ALA A 84 -14.18 -9.53 10.54
C ALA A 84 -13.15 -10.26 11.43
N ALA A 85 -13.32 -11.56 11.68
CA ALA A 85 -12.38 -12.34 12.48
C ALA A 85 -11.05 -12.61 11.76
N ARG A 86 -11.00 -12.36 10.44
CA ARG A 86 -9.82 -12.59 9.60
C ARG A 86 -9.14 -11.30 9.16
N ARG A 87 -9.70 -10.14 9.53
CA ARG A 87 -9.15 -8.84 9.14
C ARG A 87 -7.84 -8.57 9.86
N GLN A 88 -6.87 -8.11 9.09
CA GLN A 88 -5.51 -7.91 9.56
C GLN A 88 -4.97 -6.60 9.04
N VAL A 89 -4.10 -6.00 9.83
CA VAL A 89 -3.37 -4.80 9.44
C VAL A 89 -1.89 -5.12 9.48
N PHE A 90 -1.22 -4.92 8.36
CA PHE A 90 0.23 -5.04 8.24
C PHE A 90 0.81 -3.64 8.24
N VAL A 91 1.80 -3.38 9.09
CA VAL A 91 2.46 -2.07 9.19
C VAL A 91 3.96 -2.26 9.28
N ALA A 92 4.72 -1.54 8.48
CA ALA A 92 6.14 -1.36 8.72
C ALA A 92 6.43 0.12 8.98
N ILE A 93 7.40 0.37 9.86
CA ILE A 93 7.79 1.72 10.26
C ILE A 93 9.30 1.86 10.06
N GLY A 94 9.69 2.86 9.28
CA GLY A 94 11.03 3.32 9.07
C GLY A 94 11.49 4.31 10.15
N VAL A 95 12.72 4.76 10.04
CA VAL A 95 13.33 5.73 10.97
C VAL A 95 13.95 6.84 10.14
N THR A 96 13.72 8.09 10.53
CA THR A 96 14.39 9.24 9.92
C THR A 96 15.85 9.30 10.34
N GLY A 97 16.71 9.89 9.50
CA GLY A 97 18.13 9.98 9.81
C GLY A 97 18.43 11.04 10.87
N VAL A 98 19.72 11.28 11.11
CA VAL A 98 20.21 12.12 12.22
C VAL A 98 19.66 13.56 12.22
N ASN A 99 19.30 14.12 11.05
CA ASN A 99 18.70 15.44 10.95
C ASN A 99 17.17 15.41 10.82
N GLN A 100 16.54 14.28 11.16
CA GLN A 100 15.10 14.03 10.98
C GLN A 100 14.64 14.11 9.51
N SER A 101 15.57 13.98 8.57
CA SER A 101 15.29 13.98 7.13
C SER A 101 15.25 12.56 6.55
N PHE A 102 14.51 12.41 5.45
CA PHE A 102 14.40 11.14 4.73
C PHE A 102 15.63 10.90 3.85
N GLY A 103 16.23 9.71 3.95
CA GLY A 103 17.41 9.35 3.16
C GLY A 103 18.75 9.80 3.75
N ASP A 104 18.72 10.46 4.91
CA ASP A 104 19.92 10.83 5.66
C ASP A 104 20.68 9.60 6.18
N PRO A 105 21.98 9.74 6.48
CA PRO A 105 22.74 8.71 7.19
C PRO A 105 22.00 8.27 8.47
N GLY A 106 21.86 6.95 8.63
CA GLY A 106 21.11 6.35 9.75
C GLY A 106 19.60 6.24 9.53
N ALA A 107 19.06 6.77 8.42
CA ALA A 107 17.67 6.53 8.05
C ALA A 107 17.47 5.05 7.67
N LEU A 108 16.33 4.50 8.05
CA LEU A 108 15.92 3.14 7.69
C LEU A 108 14.57 3.22 6.99
N LYS A 109 14.48 2.69 5.77
CA LYS A 109 13.26 2.77 4.96
C LYS A 109 12.26 1.71 5.38
N ALA A 110 10.97 2.06 5.48
CA ALA A 110 9.95 1.13 5.96
C ALA A 110 9.83 -0.13 5.08
N TYR A 111 10.05 -0.02 3.76
CA TYR A 111 10.02 -1.15 2.83
C TYR A 111 11.13 -2.21 3.03
N GLU A 112 12.12 -1.92 3.86
CA GLU A 112 13.22 -2.84 4.23
C GLU A 112 13.07 -3.38 5.66
N ARG A 113 11.98 -3.03 6.35
CA ARG A 113 11.82 -3.29 7.79
C ARG A 113 10.91 -4.49 8.04
N PRO A 114 11.07 -5.16 9.20
CA PRO A 114 10.11 -6.16 9.64
C PRO A 114 8.69 -5.60 9.66
N ILE A 115 7.74 -6.42 9.21
CA ILE A 115 6.34 -6.07 9.13
C ILE A 115 5.64 -6.51 10.42
N LEU A 116 5.01 -5.57 11.11
CA LEU A 116 4.13 -5.82 12.23
C LEU A 116 2.76 -6.25 11.70
N ARG A 117 2.17 -7.29 12.29
CA ARG A 117 0.85 -7.79 11.94
C ARG A 117 -0.07 -7.65 13.13
N PHE A 118 -1.19 -6.98 12.93
CA PHE A 118 -2.22 -6.75 13.95
C PHE A 118 -3.52 -7.42 13.55
N ASP A 119 -4.26 -7.90 14.55
CA ASP A 119 -5.67 -8.24 14.41
C ASP A 119 -6.48 -6.95 14.35
N ALA A 120 -7.19 -6.71 13.25
CA ALA A 120 -7.93 -5.47 13.05
C ALA A 120 -9.10 -5.32 14.04
N LYS A 121 -9.65 -6.43 14.54
CA LYS A 121 -10.70 -6.42 15.56
C LYS A 121 -10.18 -5.87 16.89
N VAL A 122 -8.95 -6.21 17.27
CA VAL A 122 -8.32 -5.67 18.49
C VAL A 122 -7.95 -4.20 18.31
N LEU A 123 -7.57 -3.80 17.09
CA LEU A 123 -7.13 -2.43 16.80
C LEU A 123 -8.28 -1.41 16.80
N TRP A 124 -9.48 -1.83 16.36
CA TRP A 124 -10.61 -0.93 16.08
C TRP A 124 -11.95 -1.33 16.73
N GLY A 125 -12.01 -2.44 17.46
CA GLY A 125 -13.20 -2.91 18.19
C GLY A 125 -13.20 -2.47 19.65
#